data_AF-A0A3S0UGM3-F1
#
_entry.id   AF-A0A3S0UGM3-F1
#
_cell.length_a   1.000
_cell.length_b   1.000
_cell.length_c   1.000
_cell.angle_alpha   90.00
_cell.angle_beta   90.00
_cell.angle_gamma   90.00
#
_symmetry.space_group_name_H-M   'P 1'
#
loop_
_entity.id
_entity.type
_entity.pdbx_description
1 polymer ?
#
loop_
_entity_poly.entity_id
_entity_poly.type
_entity_poly.pdbx_seq_one_letter_code
_entity_poly.pdbx_strand_id
1 'polypeptide(L)'
;MMNMDLKPSIVDIQIIGSIDPNQSIDINKIREVFSHREQALMHGAAFTGRPATKIIADDHYVIKCRSEYRFDEYNSKRWINQALEKERQYHIHHPAKTWFYIREVEQVIIASITPKLLPLHVRCKVVAPDKFIGSLASMADIYFQSAADFSIKLDEGLSNYGMDEEGRLYYLDDDIYPLDKFVSLTHALGVWFRQFEWLDPGQAHELGIIFREALLKYFTDTHWVTVISEQLNRLFYANEDQLNRKKYFLDGFKKVGSVAQRKPLKIKGKQFAVLADIHANYPALKTVLEKLDDLGIEEAIVLGDTIGYGPHPVECIRELQKRNFLTIRGNHDHALVTGIPARGFSSTGRWVLEWSTTILGKSEYEWLVDLPSCHQQDGWFAVHGAPQDKTFFNAYVYQLTYEENLSYLVENAIPVCLYGHTHIQGVYYSGCQGIETLNELRLDETSHYLVCPGSVGQPRNKKIGAEFAIFDQERRNIQFYRVDYDLERTIKDMYRYEFPPQLINRLRKGQ
;
A
#
# COMPACT_ATOMS: atom_id res chain seq x y z
N MET A 1 36.72 -40.11 -23.03
CA MET A 1 37.46 -39.74 -21.80
C MET A 1 36.47 -39.68 -20.67
N MET A 2 36.76 -40.36 -19.56
CA MET A 2 35.90 -40.58 -18.40
C MET A 2 35.36 -39.26 -17.83
N ASN A 3 34.04 -39.08 -17.80
CA ASN A 3 33.44 -38.24 -16.77
C ASN A 3 33.41 -39.08 -15.49
N MET A 4 34.44 -38.91 -14.67
CA MET A 4 34.45 -39.42 -13.31
C MET A 4 33.36 -38.68 -12.53
N ASP A 5 32.28 -39.39 -12.20
CA ASP A 5 31.38 -39.06 -11.09
C ASP A 5 32.19 -39.11 -9.78
N LEU A 6 32.98 -38.07 -9.51
CA LEU A 6 33.55 -37.82 -8.20
C LEU A 6 32.40 -37.32 -7.32
N LYS A 7 31.63 -38.24 -6.73
CA LYS A 7 30.89 -37.90 -5.51
C LYS A 7 31.95 -37.40 -4.50
N PRO A 8 31.90 -36.14 -4.04
CA PRO A 8 32.82 -35.70 -3.00
C PRO A 8 32.72 -36.67 -1.83
N SER A 9 33.86 -37.14 -1.32
CA SER A 9 33.87 -38.00 -0.14
C SER A 9 33.35 -37.14 1.01
N ILE A 10 32.05 -37.29 1.33
CA ILE A 10 31.43 -36.66 2.50
C ILE A 10 32.28 -37.05 3.69
N VAL A 11 33.02 -36.08 4.23
CA VAL A 11 33.92 -36.33 5.36
C VAL A 11 33.08 -36.44 6.63
N ASP A 12 32.13 -35.52 6.80
CA ASP A 12 31.27 -35.45 7.97
C ASP A 12 30.00 -34.61 7.73
N ILE A 13 28.90 -34.95 8.40
CA ILE A 13 27.62 -34.21 8.38
C ILE A 13 27.30 -33.82 9.81
N GLN A 14 27.11 -32.52 10.04
CA GLN A 14 26.74 -31.99 11.36
C GLN A 14 25.36 -31.34 11.32
N ILE A 15 24.40 -31.94 12.03
CA ILE A 15 23.07 -31.33 12.25
C ILE A 15 23.20 -30.16 13.22
N ILE A 16 22.60 -29.02 12.87
CA ILE A 16 22.54 -27.84 13.74
C ILE A 16 21.19 -27.78 14.47
N GLY A 17 20.10 -28.04 13.77
CA GLY A 17 18.76 -28.08 14.37
C GLY A 17 17.64 -28.04 13.34
N SER A 18 16.43 -28.27 13.80
CA SER A 18 15.19 -28.26 13.01
C SER A 18 14.22 -27.19 13.47
N ILE A 19 13.22 -26.87 12.64
CA ILE A 19 12.15 -25.93 13.01
C ILE A 19 11.49 -26.38 14.31
N ASP A 20 10.96 -27.60 14.35
CA ASP A 20 10.55 -28.28 15.58
C ASP A 20 11.63 -29.29 16.01
N PRO A 21 12.29 -29.10 17.17
CA PRO A 21 13.30 -30.03 17.69
C PRO A 21 12.82 -31.48 17.80
N ASN A 22 11.53 -31.73 17.98
CA ASN A 22 10.96 -33.08 18.12
C ASN A 22 10.75 -33.78 16.76
N GLN A 23 10.87 -33.05 15.65
CA GLN A 23 10.66 -33.56 14.30
C GLN A 23 11.94 -33.49 13.44
N SER A 24 13.10 -33.35 14.08
CA SER A 24 14.39 -33.33 13.38
C SER A 24 14.59 -34.59 12.54
N ILE A 25 14.97 -34.41 11.29
CA ILE A 25 15.34 -35.51 10.39
C ILE A 25 16.73 -36.01 10.80
N ASP A 26 16.87 -37.32 11.00
CA ASP A 26 18.10 -37.91 11.50
C ASP A 26 19.23 -37.98 10.45
N ILE A 27 20.45 -38.13 10.94
CA ILE A 27 21.66 -38.14 10.11
C ILE A 27 21.72 -39.31 9.12
N ASN A 28 21.12 -40.47 9.44
CA ASN A 28 21.12 -41.62 8.53
C ASN A 28 20.21 -41.33 7.34
N LYS A 29 19.03 -40.74 7.58
CA LYS A 29 18.14 -40.30 6.50
C LYS A 29 18.80 -39.23 5.62
N ILE A 30 19.50 -38.26 6.21
CA ILE A 30 20.25 -37.25 5.43
C ILE A 30 21.27 -37.94 4.50
N ARG A 31 22.06 -38.90 5.02
CA ARG A 31 23.05 -39.64 4.23
C ARG A 31 22.41 -40.45 3.09
N GLU A 32 21.26 -41.08 3.36
CA GLU A 32 20.49 -41.83 2.37
C GLU A 32 20.04 -40.93 1.21
N VAL A 33 19.37 -39.81 1.52
CA VAL A 33 18.87 -38.87 0.51
C VAL A 33 20.04 -38.27 -0.28
N PHE A 34 21.12 -37.88 0.39
CA PHE A 34 22.30 -37.32 -0.27
C PHE A 34 23.00 -38.31 -1.22
N SER A 35 22.77 -39.62 -1.05
CA SER A 35 23.30 -40.64 -1.96
C SER A 35 22.60 -40.68 -3.33
N HIS A 36 21.44 -40.03 -3.47
CA HIS A 36 20.68 -39.91 -4.71
C HIS A 36 21.33 -38.92 -5.69
N ARG A 37 20.83 -38.91 -6.93
CA ARG A 37 21.34 -37.99 -7.97
C ARG A 37 20.81 -36.57 -7.75
N GLU A 38 21.66 -35.60 -8.07
CA GLU A 38 21.28 -34.19 -8.17
C GLU A 38 20.15 -34.03 -9.20
N GLN A 39 19.17 -33.22 -8.85
CA GLN A 39 17.99 -32.94 -9.65
C GLN A 39 18.26 -31.73 -10.55
N ALA A 40 17.97 -31.86 -11.84
CA ALA A 40 18.09 -30.73 -12.77
C ALA A 40 17.04 -29.66 -12.46
N LEU A 41 17.49 -28.41 -12.31
CA LEU A 41 16.60 -27.26 -12.18
C LEU A 41 16.14 -26.82 -13.57
N MET A 42 14.86 -27.01 -13.87
CA MET A 42 14.27 -26.60 -15.15
C MET A 42 13.01 -25.78 -14.91
N HIS A 43 12.81 -24.74 -15.71
CA HIS A 43 11.61 -23.91 -15.60
C HIS A 43 10.34 -24.77 -15.83
N GLY A 44 9.42 -24.76 -14.86
CA GLY A 44 8.16 -25.53 -14.93
C GLY A 44 8.24 -27.01 -14.53
N ALA A 45 9.43 -27.51 -14.16
CA ALA A 45 9.61 -28.84 -13.59
C ALA A 45 9.27 -28.88 -12.09
N ALA A 46 9.32 -30.05 -11.45
CA ALA A 46 9.05 -30.22 -10.02
C ALA A 46 9.99 -29.39 -9.13
N PHE A 47 11.23 -29.16 -9.58
CA PHE A 47 12.22 -28.34 -8.90
C PHE A 47 12.60 -27.13 -9.76
N THR A 48 12.50 -25.94 -9.16
CA THR A 48 12.91 -24.65 -9.74
C THR A 48 13.79 -23.92 -8.73
N GLY A 49 14.77 -23.14 -9.17
CA GLY A 49 15.63 -22.41 -8.25
C GLY A 49 16.75 -21.65 -8.95
N ARG A 50 17.64 -21.03 -8.16
CA ARG A 50 18.80 -20.31 -8.68
C ARG A 50 19.82 -21.31 -9.25
N PRO A 51 20.61 -20.94 -10.29
CA PRO A 51 21.62 -21.83 -10.87
C PRO A 51 22.67 -22.36 -9.88
N ALA A 52 22.91 -21.66 -8.77
CA ALA A 52 23.86 -22.05 -7.73
C ALA A 52 23.26 -22.97 -6.65
N THR A 53 21.93 -23.13 -6.61
CA THR A 53 21.26 -24.02 -5.68
C THR A 53 21.33 -25.44 -6.20
N LYS A 54 21.87 -26.37 -5.42
CA LYS A 54 21.83 -27.80 -5.75
C LYS A 54 20.71 -28.47 -4.99
N ILE A 55 19.90 -29.26 -5.69
CA ILE A 55 18.79 -30.00 -5.09
C ILE A 55 19.07 -31.49 -5.24
N ILE A 56 18.96 -32.23 -4.14
CA ILE A 56 19.02 -33.69 -4.12
C ILE A 56 17.72 -34.17 -3.49
N ALA A 57 17.02 -35.10 -4.11
CA ALA A 57 15.74 -35.57 -3.60
C ALA A 57 15.54 -37.06 -3.87
N ASP A 58 14.77 -37.70 -2.99
CA ASP A 58 14.20 -39.02 -3.20
C ASP A 58 12.66 -38.89 -3.29
N ASP A 59 11.92 -39.97 -3.01
CA ASP A 59 10.47 -39.96 -3.01
C ASP A 59 9.84 -39.23 -1.81
N HIS A 60 10.59 -39.05 -0.71
CA HIS A 60 10.07 -38.58 0.58
C HIS A 60 10.70 -37.28 1.07
N TYR A 61 11.91 -36.93 0.64
CA TYR A 61 12.70 -35.82 1.16
C TYR A 61 13.42 -35.05 0.05
N VAL A 62 13.69 -33.78 0.35
CA VAL A 62 14.42 -32.85 -0.50
C VAL A 62 15.52 -32.20 0.33
N ILE A 63 16.76 -32.31 -0.15
CA ILE A 63 17.92 -31.58 0.33
C ILE A 63 18.17 -30.39 -0.60
N LYS A 64 18.31 -29.20 -0.03
CA LYS A 64 18.71 -27.97 -0.72
C LYS A 64 20.08 -27.55 -0.21
N CYS A 65 21.10 -27.59 -1.08
CA CYS A 65 22.45 -27.15 -0.77
C CYS A 65 22.66 -25.70 -1.26
N ARG A 66 23.18 -24.86 -0.36
CA ARG A 66 23.50 -23.44 -0.61
C ARG A 66 24.99 -23.30 -0.93
N SER A 67 25.39 -23.75 -2.12
CA SER A 67 26.80 -23.78 -2.55
C SER A 67 27.39 -22.40 -2.87
N GLU A 68 26.54 -21.37 -2.92
CA GLU A 68 26.94 -19.97 -3.08
C GLU A 68 27.64 -19.39 -1.84
N TYR A 69 27.42 -19.96 -0.65
CA TYR A 69 28.08 -19.52 0.56
C TYR A 69 29.44 -20.20 0.71
N ARG A 70 30.50 -19.39 0.81
CA ARG A 70 31.85 -19.85 1.12
C ARG A 70 32.23 -19.39 2.52
N PHE A 71 31.77 -20.14 3.51
CA PHE A 71 32.08 -19.88 4.92
C PHE A 71 32.98 -20.97 5.48
N ASP A 72 33.78 -20.62 6.49
CA ASP A 72 34.36 -21.62 7.38
C ASP A 72 33.28 -22.27 8.26
N GLU A 73 33.65 -23.28 9.03
CA GLU A 73 32.71 -24.02 9.88
C GLU A 73 32.03 -23.14 10.93
N TYR A 74 32.79 -22.25 11.57
CA TYR A 74 32.28 -21.36 12.61
C TYR A 74 31.21 -20.42 12.05
N ASN A 75 31.51 -19.78 10.91
CA ASN A 75 30.60 -18.87 10.23
C ASN A 75 29.40 -19.61 9.62
N SER A 76 29.59 -20.83 9.12
CA SER A 76 28.49 -21.69 8.65
C SER A 76 27.50 -22.01 9.77
N LYS A 77 28.01 -22.46 10.92
CA LYS A 77 27.19 -22.73 12.10
C LYS A 77 26.47 -21.48 12.59
N ARG A 78 27.16 -20.33 12.62
CA ARG A 78 26.54 -19.05 13.02
C ARG A 78 25.42 -18.65 12.07
N TRP A 79 25.64 -18.74 10.76
CA TRP A 79 24.63 -18.42 9.75
C TRP A 79 23.40 -19.32 9.89
N ILE A 80 23.61 -20.63 10.02
CA ILE A 80 22.51 -21.60 10.17
C ILE A 80 21.69 -21.30 11.43
N ASN A 81 22.33 -21.02 12.57
CA ASN A 81 21.60 -20.69 13.80
C ASN A 81 20.73 -19.43 13.64
N GLN A 82 21.25 -18.40 12.94
CA GLN A 82 20.49 -17.16 12.67
C GLN A 82 19.32 -17.41 11.72
N ALA A 83 19.51 -18.23 10.69
CA ALA A 83 18.44 -18.63 9.79
C ALA A 83 17.36 -19.40 10.55
N LEU A 84 17.76 -20.41 11.33
CA LEU A 84 16.85 -21.25 12.10
C LEU A 84 16.05 -20.46 13.16
N GLU A 85 16.67 -19.50 13.83
CA GLU A 85 15.98 -18.62 14.79
C GLU A 85 14.85 -17.82 14.12
N LYS A 86 15.11 -17.24 12.93
CA LYS A 86 14.10 -16.52 12.16
C LYS A 86 13.01 -17.45 11.62
N GLU A 87 13.40 -18.57 11.01
CA GLU A 87 12.45 -19.51 10.42
C GLU A 87 11.49 -20.10 11.47
N ARG A 88 11.96 -20.29 12.71
CA ARG A 88 11.10 -20.69 13.85
C ARG A 88 10.11 -19.62 14.26
N GLN A 89 10.43 -18.34 14.11
CA GLN A 89 9.53 -17.23 14.44
C GLN A 89 8.43 -17.07 13.39
N TYR A 90 8.74 -17.30 12.11
CA TYR A 90 7.77 -17.07 11.04
C TYR A 90 6.67 -18.12 10.97
N HIS A 91 6.90 -19.33 11.46
CA HIS A 91 5.93 -20.44 11.42
C HIS A 91 5.42 -20.80 10.01
N ILE A 92 6.20 -20.51 8.97
CA ILE A 92 5.82 -20.74 7.56
C ILE A 92 6.48 -21.98 6.94
N HIS A 93 7.48 -22.57 7.59
CA HIS A 93 8.22 -23.74 7.09
C HIS A 93 7.76 -25.03 7.73
N HIS A 94 8.00 -26.16 7.03
CA HIS A 94 7.66 -27.48 7.54
C HIS A 94 8.37 -27.76 8.89
N PRO A 95 7.69 -28.27 9.93
CA PRO A 95 8.28 -28.51 11.25
C PRO A 95 9.53 -29.42 11.24
N ALA A 96 9.53 -30.42 10.35
CA ALA A 96 10.67 -31.32 10.16
C ALA A 96 11.85 -30.73 9.35
N LYS A 97 11.74 -29.50 8.81
CA LYS A 97 12.85 -28.86 8.09
C LYS A 97 14.05 -28.77 9.02
N THR A 98 15.15 -29.40 8.63
CA THR A 98 16.35 -29.59 9.45
C THR A 98 17.55 -29.01 8.73
N TRP A 99 18.27 -28.11 9.41
CA TRP A 99 19.49 -27.50 8.90
C TRP A 99 20.74 -28.22 9.40
N PHE A 100 21.71 -28.34 8.49
CA PHE A 100 22.98 -29.00 8.73
C PHE A 100 24.07 -28.39 7.85
N TYR A 101 25.32 -28.75 8.11
CA TYR A 101 26.41 -28.53 7.18
C TYR A 101 27.15 -29.82 6.87
N ILE A 102 27.81 -29.82 5.72
CA ILE A 102 28.64 -30.93 5.22
C ILE A 102 30.07 -30.43 5.17
N ARG A 103 30.98 -31.18 5.79
CA ARG A 103 32.43 -30.95 5.65
C ARG A 103 32.92 -31.71 4.41
N GLU A 104 33.39 -30.96 3.43
CA GLU A 104 34.19 -31.46 2.31
C GLU A 104 35.66 -31.12 2.54
N VAL A 105 36.55 -31.73 1.75
CA VAL A 105 38.02 -31.56 1.90
C VAL A 105 38.44 -30.09 1.78
N GLU A 106 37.75 -29.29 0.97
CA GLU A 106 38.13 -27.91 0.65
C GLU A 106 37.11 -26.85 1.11
N GLN A 107 35.94 -27.25 1.62
CA GLN A 107 34.85 -26.32 1.94
C GLN A 107 33.81 -26.89 2.92
N VAL A 108 33.00 -25.99 3.48
CA VAL A 108 31.80 -26.35 4.24
C VAL A 108 30.57 -25.97 3.41
N ILE A 109 29.69 -26.94 3.16
CA ILE A 109 28.44 -26.72 2.43
C ILE A 109 27.30 -26.60 3.44
N ILE A 110 26.57 -25.49 3.39
CA ILE A 110 25.33 -25.32 4.15
C ILE A 110 24.18 -25.99 3.40
N ALA A 111 23.37 -26.77 4.11
CA ALA A 111 22.22 -27.43 3.52
C ALA A 111 21.03 -27.53 4.49
N SER A 112 19.84 -27.67 3.93
CA SER A 112 18.64 -28.04 4.66
C SER A 112 17.99 -29.26 4.04
N ILE A 113 17.34 -30.09 4.86
CA ILE A 113 16.51 -31.21 4.44
C ILE A 113 15.08 -30.97 4.91
N THR A 114 14.10 -31.25 4.06
CA THR A 114 12.67 -31.16 4.38
C THR A 114 11.92 -32.32 3.74
N PRO A 115 10.77 -32.75 4.27
CA PRO A 115 9.88 -33.66 3.54
C PRO A 115 9.54 -33.09 2.17
N LYS A 116 9.37 -33.98 1.20
CA LYS A 116 9.01 -33.63 -0.18
C LYS A 116 7.55 -33.20 -0.22
N LEU A 117 7.34 -31.91 -0.46
CA LEU A 117 6.02 -31.30 -0.57
C LEU A 117 5.62 -31.18 -2.05
N LEU A 118 4.31 -31.23 -2.33
CA LEU A 118 3.78 -31.03 -3.68
C LEU A 118 3.72 -29.53 -4.00
N PRO A 119 4.55 -28.99 -4.91
CA PRO A 119 4.57 -27.55 -5.20
C PRO A 119 3.28 -27.08 -5.88
N LEU A 120 2.83 -25.85 -5.59
CA LEU A 120 1.54 -25.37 -6.10
C LEU A 120 1.50 -25.24 -7.64
N HIS A 121 2.61 -24.92 -8.31
CA HIS A 121 2.68 -24.87 -9.79
C HIS A 121 2.59 -26.25 -10.47
N VAL A 122 2.85 -27.32 -9.73
CA VAL A 122 2.60 -28.70 -10.17
C VAL A 122 1.17 -29.08 -9.83
N ARG A 123 0.75 -28.77 -8.59
CA ARG A 123 -0.60 -29.06 -8.09
C ARG A 123 -1.70 -28.48 -8.99
N CYS A 124 -1.53 -27.25 -9.48
CA CYS A 124 -2.51 -26.60 -10.34
C CYS A 124 -2.83 -27.35 -11.64
N LYS A 125 -1.96 -28.28 -12.06
CA LYS A 125 -2.12 -29.10 -13.26
C LYS A 125 -2.84 -30.43 -13.00
N VAL A 126 -2.94 -30.85 -11.74
CA VAL A 126 -3.40 -32.20 -11.36
C VAL A 126 -4.64 -32.20 -10.47
N VAL A 127 -5.06 -31.04 -9.95
CA VAL A 127 -6.29 -30.92 -9.15
C VAL A 127 -7.33 -30.07 -9.87
N ALA A 128 -8.61 -30.30 -9.54
CA ALA A 128 -9.70 -29.47 -10.04
C ALA A 128 -9.54 -28.00 -9.58
N PRO A 129 -9.94 -27.02 -10.43
CA PRO A 129 -9.90 -25.59 -10.11
C PRO A 129 -10.33 -25.21 -8.69
N ASP A 130 -11.50 -25.68 -8.24
CA ASP A 130 -12.05 -25.33 -6.91
C ASP A 130 -11.15 -25.80 -5.76
N LYS A 131 -10.51 -26.97 -5.92
CA LYS A 131 -9.52 -27.47 -4.96
C LYS A 131 -8.24 -26.65 -4.98
N PHE A 132 -7.88 -26.08 -6.15
CA PHE A 132 -6.71 -25.23 -6.27
C PHE A 132 -6.94 -23.82 -5.70
N ILE A 133 -8.17 -23.29 -5.80
CA ILE A 133 -8.58 -22.05 -5.12
C ILE A 133 -8.36 -22.18 -3.61
N GLY A 134 -8.70 -23.32 -3.01
CA GLY A 134 -8.39 -23.60 -1.61
C GLY A 134 -6.88 -23.56 -1.30
N SER A 135 -6.02 -23.97 -2.23
CA SER A 135 -4.56 -23.83 -2.08
C SER A 135 -4.11 -22.37 -2.14
N LEU A 136 -4.71 -21.55 -3.00
CA LEU A 136 -4.45 -20.11 -3.06
C LEU A 136 -4.96 -19.38 -1.80
N ALA A 137 -6.03 -19.86 -1.18
CA ALA A 137 -6.53 -19.35 0.10
C ALA A 137 -5.49 -19.51 1.22
N SER A 138 -4.93 -20.73 1.37
CA SER A 138 -3.86 -20.98 2.34
C SER A 138 -2.61 -20.16 2.05
N MET A 139 -2.28 -19.96 0.77
CA MET A 139 -1.16 -19.11 0.36
C MET A 139 -1.39 -17.65 0.78
N ALA A 140 -2.58 -17.12 0.53
CA ALA A 140 -2.94 -15.75 0.90
C ALA A 140 -2.87 -15.56 2.43
N ASP A 141 -3.37 -16.51 3.21
CA ASP A 141 -3.35 -16.45 4.68
C ASP A 141 -1.91 -16.36 5.22
N ILE A 142 -1.02 -17.26 4.79
CA ILE A 142 0.39 -17.26 5.19
C ILE A 142 1.10 -15.98 4.75
N TYR A 143 0.83 -15.51 3.52
CA TYR A 143 1.44 -14.29 2.98
C TYR A 143 1.04 -13.05 3.79
N PHE A 144 -0.26 -12.84 4.03
CA PHE A 144 -0.75 -11.66 4.76
C PHE A 144 -0.39 -11.72 6.24
N GLN A 145 -0.38 -12.90 6.86
CA GLN A 145 0.13 -13.06 8.22
C GLN A 145 1.60 -12.63 8.30
N SER A 146 2.44 -13.13 7.39
CA SER A 146 3.87 -12.78 7.35
C SER A 146 4.08 -11.27 7.17
N ALA A 147 3.28 -10.64 6.32
CA ALA A 147 3.31 -9.20 6.09
C ALA A 147 2.93 -8.40 7.34
N ALA A 148 1.90 -8.82 8.07
CA ALA A 148 1.42 -8.12 9.26
C ALA A 148 2.36 -8.30 10.46
N ASP A 149 2.75 -9.55 10.74
CA ASP A 149 3.49 -9.89 11.96
C ASP A 149 4.97 -9.47 11.87
N PHE A 150 5.56 -9.52 10.67
CA PHE A 150 7.01 -9.33 10.49
C PHE A 150 7.40 -8.23 9.50
N SER A 151 6.45 -7.56 8.83
CA SER A 151 6.74 -6.56 7.80
C SER A 151 7.63 -7.08 6.65
N ILE A 152 7.43 -8.36 6.29
CA ILE A 152 8.13 -9.03 5.18
C ILE A 152 7.15 -9.43 4.09
N LYS A 153 7.66 -9.69 2.88
CA LYS A 153 6.92 -10.40 1.84
C LYS A 153 7.61 -11.73 1.54
N LEU A 154 6.78 -12.73 1.28
CA LEU A 154 7.20 -14.00 0.70
C LEU A 154 7.23 -13.86 -0.82
N ASP A 155 8.04 -14.66 -1.52
CA ASP A 155 7.97 -14.69 -2.98
C ASP A 155 6.63 -15.32 -3.41
N GLU A 156 5.88 -14.63 -4.28
CA GLU A 156 4.52 -15.00 -4.69
C GLU A 156 4.47 -16.08 -5.78
N GLY A 157 5.63 -16.54 -6.26
CA GLY A 157 5.74 -17.63 -7.21
C GLY A 157 5.17 -18.93 -6.64
N LEU A 158 4.25 -19.58 -7.37
CA LEU A 158 3.61 -20.83 -6.94
C LEU A 158 4.58 -21.99 -6.71
N SER A 159 5.80 -21.92 -7.26
CA SER A 159 6.86 -22.90 -7.00
C SER A 159 7.47 -22.79 -5.60
N ASN A 160 7.24 -21.67 -4.91
CA ASN A 160 7.79 -21.41 -3.57
C ASN A 160 6.83 -21.83 -2.45
N TYR A 161 5.71 -22.49 -2.79
CA TYR A 161 4.76 -23.02 -1.82
C TYR A 161 4.51 -24.51 -2.12
N GLY A 162 4.50 -25.32 -1.08
CA GLY A 162 4.28 -26.76 -1.18
C GLY A 162 3.29 -27.28 -0.16
N MET A 163 2.47 -28.24 -0.56
CA MET A 163 1.53 -28.93 0.33
C MET A 163 2.05 -30.29 0.78
N ASP A 164 1.80 -30.63 2.05
CA ASP A 164 1.99 -31.98 2.57
C ASP A 164 0.78 -32.89 2.22
N GLU A 165 0.87 -34.16 2.61
CA GLU A 165 -0.20 -35.16 2.38
C GLU A 165 -1.47 -34.86 3.18
N GLU A 166 -1.36 -34.10 4.28
CA GLU A 166 -2.47 -33.67 5.12
C GLU A 166 -3.15 -32.38 4.57
N GLY A 167 -2.60 -31.79 3.51
CA GLY A 167 -3.11 -30.58 2.87
C GLY A 167 -2.66 -29.26 3.51
N ARG A 168 -1.67 -29.30 4.42
CA ARG A 168 -1.07 -28.11 5.03
C ARG A 168 -0.06 -27.48 4.05
N LEU A 169 -0.08 -26.15 3.97
CA LEU A 169 0.77 -25.39 3.06
C LEU A 169 2.01 -24.87 3.80
N TYR A 170 3.17 -24.93 3.16
CA TYR A 170 4.42 -24.40 3.67
C TYR A 170 5.16 -23.59 2.60
N TYR A 171 5.93 -22.60 3.04
CA TYR A 171 6.86 -21.84 2.20
C TYR A 171 8.19 -22.61 2.05
N LEU A 172 8.61 -22.79 0.79
CA LEU A 172 9.72 -23.65 0.40
C LEU A 172 11.05 -22.91 0.20
N ASP A 173 11.02 -21.59 -0.01
CA ASP A 173 12.24 -20.82 -0.17
C ASP A 173 12.83 -20.42 1.19
N ASP A 174 14.14 -20.15 1.24
CA ASP A 174 14.82 -19.71 2.47
C ASP A 174 14.98 -18.18 2.50
N ASP A 175 14.67 -17.51 1.39
CA ASP A 175 14.85 -16.07 1.24
C ASP A 175 13.54 -15.32 1.57
N ILE A 176 13.71 -14.20 2.26
CA ILE A 176 12.65 -13.32 2.73
C ILE A 176 12.97 -11.89 2.29
N TYR A 177 11.94 -11.16 1.88
CA TYR A 177 12.09 -9.82 1.32
C TYR A 177 11.38 -8.77 2.18
N PRO A 178 11.82 -7.51 2.21
CA PRO A 178 11.06 -6.44 2.83
C PRO A 178 9.67 -6.29 2.19
N LEU A 179 8.65 -6.01 2.99
CA LEU A 179 7.30 -5.74 2.48
C LEU A 179 7.32 -4.54 1.51
N ASP A 180 6.78 -4.73 0.31
CA ASP A 180 6.83 -3.76 -0.79
C ASP A 180 5.47 -3.10 -1.04
N LYS A 181 4.62 -3.01 -0.01
CA LYS A 181 3.26 -2.46 -0.10
C LYS A 181 2.40 -3.20 -1.14
N PHE A 182 2.57 -4.53 -1.22
CA PHE A 182 1.82 -5.46 -2.06
C PHE A 182 1.98 -5.26 -3.58
N VAL A 183 3.04 -4.59 -4.02
CA VAL A 183 3.32 -4.39 -5.46
C VAL A 183 3.61 -5.73 -6.13
N SER A 184 4.48 -6.56 -5.54
CA SER A 184 4.80 -7.89 -6.07
C SER A 184 3.59 -8.82 -6.08
N LEU A 185 2.78 -8.82 -5.01
CA LEU A 185 1.52 -9.57 -4.95
C LEU A 185 0.56 -9.17 -6.07
N THR A 186 0.38 -7.87 -6.29
CA THR A 186 -0.47 -7.35 -7.34
C THR A 186 0.01 -7.79 -8.73
N HIS A 187 1.32 -7.76 -8.96
CA HIS A 187 1.91 -8.25 -10.21
C HIS A 187 1.70 -9.76 -10.40
N ALA A 188 1.85 -10.56 -9.33
CA ALA A 188 1.61 -12.00 -9.35
C ALA A 188 0.14 -12.32 -9.68
N LEU A 189 -0.82 -11.64 -9.05
CA LEU A 189 -2.25 -11.74 -9.39
C LEU A 189 -2.50 -11.40 -10.86
N GLY A 190 -1.87 -10.33 -11.37
CA GLY A 190 -1.94 -9.98 -12.79
C GLY A 190 -1.39 -11.07 -13.71
N VAL A 191 -0.31 -11.75 -13.33
CA VAL A 191 0.21 -12.92 -14.06
C VAL A 191 -0.81 -14.05 -14.06
N TRP A 192 -1.44 -14.33 -12.91
CA TRP A 192 -2.44 -15.39 -12.80
C TRP A 192 -3.67 -15.11 -13.66
N PHE A 193 -4.17 -13.88 -13.70
CA PHE A 193 -5.29 -13.51 -14.58
C PHE A 193 -4.96 -13.70 -16.08
N ARG A 194 -3.67 -13.58 -16.44
CA ARG A 194 -3.19 -13.87 -17.80
C ARG A 194 -3.01 -15.37 -18.08
N GLN A 195 -2.60 -16.15 -17.10
CA GLN A 195 -2.21 -17.57 -17.28
C GLN A 195 -3.31 -18.58 -16.94
N PHE A 196 -4.19 -18.29 -15.98
CA PHE A 196 -5.22 -19.23 -15.54
C PHE A 196 -6.44 -19.12 -16.42
N GLU A 197 -6.38 -19.80 -17.57
CA GLU A 197 -7.50 -19.86 -18.50
C GLU A 197 -8.76 -20.46 -17.87
N TRP A 198 -8.58 -21.39 -16.93
CA TRP A 198 -9.63 -22.04 -16.17
C TRP A 198 -10.35 -21.13 -15.18
N LEU A 199 -9.79 -19.96 -14.81
CA LEU A 199 -10.39 -19.06 -13.83
C LEU A 199 -11.58 -18.33 -14.45
N ASP A 200 -12.78 -18.86 -14.23
CA ASP A 200 -14.02 -18.29 -14.72
C ASP A 200 -14.49 -17.10 -13.86
N PRO A 201 -15.54 -16.34 -14.27
CA PRO A 201 -16.09 -15.24 -13.47
C PRO A 201 -16.47 -15.58 -12.02
N GLY A 202 -17.09 -16.74 -11.79
CA GLY A 202 -17.52 -17.16 -10.46
C GLY A 202 -16.32 -17.46 -9.55
N GLN A 203 -15.36 -18.21 -10.10
CA GLN A 203 -14.11 -18.54 -9.42
C GLN A 203 -13.22 -17.32 -9.16
N ALA A 204 -13.15 -16.38 -10.11
CA ALA A 204 -12.43 -15.13 -9.92
C ALA A 204 -13.05 -14.31 -8.78
N HIS A 205 -14.38 -14.21 -8.75
CA HIS A 205 -15.09 -13.52 -7.68
C HIS A 205 -14.90 -14.18 -6.31
N GLU A 206 -14.99 -15.50 -6.23
CA GLU A 206 -14.70 -16.27 -5.00
C GLU A 206 -13.26 -16.04 -4.53
N LEU A 207 -12.29 -16.12 -5.43
CA LEU A 207 -10.88 -15.84 -5.12
C LEU A 207 -10.69 -14.41 -4.59
N GLY A 208 -11.43 -13.44 -5.14
CA GLY A 208 -11.47 -12.07 -4.63
C GLY A 208 -11.94 -12.00 -3.17
N ILE A 209 -13.04 -12.68 -2.83
CA ILE A 209 -13.56 -12.75 -1.46
C ILE A 209 -12.51 -13.36 -0.52
N ILE A 210 -11.92 -14.48 -0.91
CA ILE A 210 -10.90 -15.19 -0.13
C ILE A 210 -9.71 -14.27 0.17
N PHE A 211 -9.19 -13.58 -0.84
CA PHE A 211 -8.05 -12.68 -0.67
C PHE A 211 -8.41 -11.48 0.21
N ARG A 212 -9.64 -10.95 0.10
CA ARG A 212 -10.12 -9.87 0.96
C ARG A 212 -10.21 -10.33 2.40
N GLU A 213 -10.79 -11.50 2.66
CA GLU A 213 -10.95 -12.02 4.02
C GLU A 213 -9.60 -12.36 4.66
N ALA A 214 -8.69 -12.98 3.92
CA ALA A 214 -7.32 -13.23 4.38
C ALA A 214 -6.58 -11.92 4.68
N LEU A 215 -6.70 -10.89 3.83
CA LEU A 215 -6.12 -9.57 4.08
C LEU A 215 -6.73 -8.93 5.34
N LEU A 216 -8.05 -8.85 5.43
CA LEU A 216 -8.76 -8.18 6.53
C LEU A 216 -8.66 -8.92 7.87
N LYS A 217 -8.30 -10.21 7.85
CA LYS A 217 -7.96 -10.98 9.05
C LYS A 217 -6.74 -10.40 9.78
N TYR A 218 -5.75 -9.88 9.04
CA TYR A 218 -4.48 -9.39 9.60
C TYR A 218 -4.31 -7.87 9.49
N PHE A 219 -4.97 -7.23 8.52
CA PHE A 219 -4.96 -5.78 8.32
C PHE A 219 -6.38 -5.26 8.53
N THR A 220 -6.64 -4.67 9.69
CA THR A 220 -8.00 -4.28 10.11
C THR A 220 -8.62 -3.13 9.32
N ASP A 221 -7.82 -2.42 8.51
CA ASP A 221 -8.29 -1.34 7.65
C ASP A 221 -8.58 -1.81 6.21
N THR A 222 -9.46 -1.09 5.52
CA THR A 222 -9.74 -1.34 4.09
C THR A 222 -8.77 -0.60 3.16
N HIS A 223 -7.75 0.09 3.67
CA HIS A 223 -6.81 0.83 2.84
C HIS A 223 -6.06 -0.10 1.89
N TRP A 224 -5.59 -1.24 2.40
CA TRP A 224 -4.89 -2.22 1.59
C TRP A 224 -5.77 -2.85 0.50
N VAL A 225 -7.08 -2.98 0.74
CA VAL A 225 -8.05 -3.36 -0.29
C VAL A 225 -8.07 -2.32 -1.42
N THR A 226 -8.09 -1.03 -1.08
CA THR A 226 -8.02 0.05 -2.08
C THR A 226 -6.70 0.06 -2.83
N VAL A 227 -5.56 -0.05 -2.12
CA VAL A 227 -4.22 -0.02 -2.73
C VAL A 227 -4.05 -1.15 -3.74
N ILE A 228 -4.37 -2.40 -3.34
CA ILE A 228 -4.27 -3.56 -4.22
C ILE A 228 -5.24 -3.41 -5.40
N SER A 229 -6.46 -2.91 -5.16
CA SER A 229 -7.45 -2.66 -6.23
C SER A 229 -6.94 -1.67 -7.28
N GLU A 230 -6.37 -0.55 -6.85
CA GLU A 230 -5.84 0.49 -7.74
C GLU A 230 -4.61 0.01 -8.49
N GLN A 231 -3.70 -0.70 -7.82
CA GLN A 231 -2.53 -1.30 -8.47
C GLN A 231 -2.95 -2.32 -9.55
N LEU A 232 -3.95 -3.17 -9.27
CA LEU A 232 -4.47 -4.15 -10.24
C LEU A 232 -5.09 -3.49 -11.47
N ASN A 233 -5.74 -2.34 -11.29
CA ASN A 233 -6.32 -1.56 -12.38
C ASN A 233 -5.28 -0.95 -13.32
N ARG A 234 -4.04 -0.75 -12.86
CA ARG A 234 -2.93 -0.18 -13.65
C ARG A 234 -2.16 -1.21 -14.47
N LEU A 235 -2.41 -2.51 -14.27
CA LEU A 235 -1.73 -3.57 -15.00
C LEU A 235 -2.27 -3.74 -16.43
N PHE A 236 -1.41 -4.19 -17.33
CA PHE A 236 -1.79 -4.50 -18.70
C PHE A 236 -2.46 -5.89 -18.81
N TYR A 237 -3.56 -5.93 -19.58
CA TYR A 237 -4.31 -7.13 -19.93
C TYR A 237 -4.56 -7.11 -21.43
N ALA A 238 -4.29 -8.22 -22.11
CA ALA A 238 -4.24 -8.29 -23.57
C ALA A 238 -5.60 -8.57 -24.23
N ASN A 239 -6.57 -9.11 -23.48
CA ASN A 239 -7.88 -9.50 -24.02
C ASN A 239 -9.02 -9.37 -22.98
N GLU A 240 -10.26 -9.51 -23.46
CA GLU A 240 -11.46 -9.38 -22.64
C GLU A 240 -11.56 -10.44 -21.53
N ASP A 241 -11.13 -11.67 -21.77
CA ASP A 241 -11.17 -12.74 -20.76
C ASP A 241 -10.29 -12.40 -19.55
N GLN A 242 -9.09 -11.87 -19.81
CA GLN A 242 -8.17 -11.40 -18.77
C GLN A 242 -8.75 -10.20 -18.00
N LEU A 243 -9.38 -9.26 -18.71
CA LEU A 243 -10.07 -8.12 -18.09
C LEU A 243 -11.26 -8.56 -17.25
N ASN A 244 -12.00 -9.58 -17.70
CA ASN A 244 -13.13 -10.16 -16.97
C ASN A 244 -12.64 -10.84 -15.69
N ARG A 245 -11.59 -11.67 -15.73
CA ARG A 245 -10.99 -12.27 -14.52
C ARG A 245 -10.61 -11.21 -13.50
N LYS A 246 -9.91 -10.16 -13.92
CA LYS A 246 -9.57 -9.02 -13.05
C LYS A 246 -10.83 -8.36 -12.48
N LYS A 247 -11.82 -8.07 -13.33
CA LYS A 247 -13.06 -7.40 -12.92
C LYS A 247 -13.80 -8.21 -11.86
N TYR A 248 -14.06 -9.49 -12.10
CA TYR A 248 -14.79 -10.34 -11.17
C TYR A 248 -14.00 -10.57 -9.87
N PHE A 249 -12.68 -10.73 -9.94
CA PHE A 249 -11.84 -10.72 -8.76
C PHE A 249 -12.01 -9.42 -7.96
N LEU A 250 -11.94 -8.25 -8.60
CA LEU A 250 -12.13 -6.97 -7.92
C LEU A 250 -13.55 -6.82 -7.34
N ASP A 251 -14.57 -7.36 -7.99
CA ASP A 251 -15.94 -7.34 -7.50
C ASP A 251 -16.07 -8.14 -6.18
N GLY A 252 -15.42 -9.30 -6.08
CA GLY A 252 -15.37 -10.09 -4.84
C GLY A 252 -14.40 -9.52 -3.79
N PHE A 253 -13.28 -8.97 -4.24
CA PHE A 253 -12.23 -8.42 -3.39
C PHE A 253 -12.62 -7.09 -2.73
N LYS A 254 -13.50 -6.32 -3.38
CA LYS A 254 -14.16 -5.15 -2.77
C LYS A 254 -15.36 -5.63 -1.94
N LYS A 255 -15.70 -4.94 -0.85
CA LYS A 255 -16.81 -5.36 0.04
C LYS A 255 -18.15 -5.28 -0.70
N VAL A 256 -18.92 -6.38 -0.74
CA VAL A 256 -20.34 -6.38 -1.09
C VAL A 256 -21.15 -6.14 0.18
N GLY A 257 -21.61 -4.90 0.39
CA GLY A 257 -22.50 -4.52 1.50
C GLY A 257 -21.91 -3.49 2.47
N SER A 258 -22.55 -2.31 2.53
CA SER A 258 -22.32 -1.17 3.44
C SER A 258 -21.32 -0.08 3.03
N VAL A 259 -20.92 0.01 1.78
CA VAL A 259 -20.74 1.32 1.16
C VAL A 259 -21.56 1.23 -0.11
N ALA A 260 -22.76 1.83 -0.11
CA ALA A 260 -23.30 2.23 -1.40
C ALA A 260 -22.15 2.99 -2.05
N GLN A 261 -21.59 2.49 -3.16
CA GLN A 261 -20.68 3.31 -3.96
C GLN A 261 -21.48 4.57 -4.24
N ARG A 262 -21.28 5.62 -3.45
CA ARG A 262 -21.69 6.96 -3.82
C ARG A 262 -20.99 7.10 -5.16
N LYS A 263 -21.78 7.16 -6.24
CA LYS A 263 -21.22 7.52 -7.54
C LYS A 263 -20.34 8.73 -7.26
N PRO A 264 -19.05 8.70 -7.66
CA PRO A 264 -18.14 9.78 -7.33
C PRO A 264 -18.82 11.08 -7.75
N LEU A 265 -19.00 11.98 -6.77
CA LEU A 265 -19.61 13.28 -7.03
C LEU A 265 -18.81 13.91 -8.17
N LYS A 266 -19.53 14.45 -9.16
CA LYS A 266 -18.92 15.17 -10.26
C LYS A 266 -19.37 16.61 -10.17
N ILE A 267 -18.45 17.52 -10.45
CA ILE A 267 -18.79 18.91 -10.68
C ILE A 267 -19.52 18.98 -12.03
N LYS A 268 -20.71 19.58 -12.08
CA LYS A 268 -21.53 19.67 -13.29
C LYS A 268 -21.24 20.95 -14.07
N GLY A 269 -21.05 22.05 -13.35
CA GLY A 269 -20.72 23.36 -13.86
C GLY A 269 -19.27 23.47 -14.32
N LYS A 270 -18.97 24.56 -15.03
CA LYS A 270 -17.61 24.91 -15.44
C LYS A 270 -16.90 25.83 -14.44
N GLN A 271 -17.64 26.38 -13.48
CA GLN A 271 -17.11 27.24 -12.42
C GLN A 271 -17.44 26.63 -11.06
N PHE A 272 -16.43 26.43 -10.21
CA PHE A 272 -16.59 25.80 -8.90
C PHE A 272 -15.49 26.25 -7.92
N ALA A 273 -15.76 26.13 -6.62
CA ALA A 273 -14.78 26.45 -5.59
C ALA A 273 -13.79 25.30 -5.36
N VAL A 274 -12.56 25.67 -4.98
CA VAL A 274 -11.49 24.75 -4.59
C VAL A 274 -11.11 25.11 -3.15
N LEU A 275 -11.35 24.16 -2.24
CA LEU A 275 -11.12 24.27 -0.80
C LEU A 275 -10.06 23.24 -0.41
N ALA A 276 -9.22 23.53 0.58
CA ALA A 276 -8.26 22.57 1.12
C ALA A 276 -7.98 22.87 2.59
N ASP A 277 -7.50 21.86 3.32
CA ASP A 277 -6.87 22.04 4.64
C ASP A 277 -7.79 22.81 5.60
N ILE A 278 -9.05 22.34 5.73
CA ILE A 278 -10.07 22.91 6.61
C ILE A 278 -9.69 22.72 8.08
N HIS A 279 -8.99 21.62 8.39
CA HIS A 279 -8.40 21.34 9.70
C HIS A 279 -9.35 21.63 10.85
N ALA A 280 -10.58 21.09 10.77
CA ALA A 280 -11.57 21.18 11.83
C ALA A 280 -11.78 22.62 12.36
N ASN A 281 -11.60 23.64 11.52
CA ASN A 281 -11.80 25.05 11.87
C ASN A 281 -13.16 25.51 11.35
N TYR A 282 -14.23 25.18 12.09
CA TYR A 282 -15.59 25.44 11.63
C TYR A 282 -15.92 26.93 11.42
N PRO A 283 -15.49 27.87 12.29
CA PRO A 283 -15.67 29.30 12.03
C PRO A 283 -15.09 29.75 10.69
N ALA A 284 -13.89 29.27 10.33
CA ALA A 284 -13.28 29.57 9.03
C ALA A 284 -14.08 28.96 7.87
N LEU A 285 -14.44 27.68 7.96
CA LEU A 285 -15.24 27.01 6.94
C LEU A 285 -16.58 27.73 6.74
N LYS A 286 -17.27 28.07 7.82
CA LYS A 286 -18.57 28.77 7.78
C LYS A 286 -18.47 30.09 7.03
N THR A 287 -17.45 30.91 7.33
CA THR A 287 -17.23 32.17 6.61
C THR A 287 -16.93 31.96 5.13
N VAL A 288 -16.16 30.93 4.77
CA VAL A 288 -15.94 30.60 3.36
C VAL A 288 -17.24 30.17 2.68
N LEU A 289 -18.03 29.31 3.33
CA LEU A 289 -19.32 28.86 2.82
C LEU A 289 -20.33 30.00 2.61
N GLU A 290 -20.36 30.97 3.53
CA GLU A 290 -21.16 32.21 3.39
C GLU A 290 -20.65 33.05 2.22
N LYS A 291 -19.32 33.15 2.04
CA LYS A 291 -18.73 33.86 0.92
C LYS A 291 -19.04 33.19 -0.43
N LEU A 292 -19.09 31.87 -0.48
CA LEU A 292 -19.50 31.13 -1.69
C LEU A 292 -20.96 31.41 -2.03
N ASP A 293 -21.84 31.51 -1.03
CA ASP A 293 -23.25 31.88 -1.24
C ASP A 293 -23.38 33.30 -1.81
N ASP A 294 -22.61 34.27 -1.27
CA ASP A 294 -22.57 35.65 -1.79
C ASP A 294 -22.08 35.74 -3.25
N LEU A 295 -21.19 34.83 -3.64
CA LEU A 295 -20.64 34.75 -5.00
C LEU A 295 -21.53 33.92 -5.95
N GLY A 296 -22.57 33.26 -5.43
CA GLY A 296 -23.43 32.35 -6.22
C GLY A 296 -22.73 31.06 -6.64
N ILE A 297 -21.70 30.62 -5.91
CA ILE A 297 -20.96 29.39 -6.21
C ILE A 297 -21.57 28.21 -5.45
N GLU A 298 -22.24 27.32 -6.18
CA GLU A 298 -22.98 26.19 -5.60
C GLU A 298 -22.18 24.88 -5.54
N GLU A 299 -21.12 24.77 -6.35
CA GLU A 299 -20.30 23.55 -6.45
C GLU A 299 -18.88 23.80 -5.94
N ALA A 300 -18.32 22.80 -5.25
CA ALA A 300 -16.96 22.85 -4.77
C ALA A 300 -16.29 21.48 -4.74
N ILE A 301 -14.96 21.48 -4.85
CA ILE A 301 -14.10 20.38 -4.45
C ILE A 301 -13.33 20.73 -3.17
N VAL A 302 -13.30 19.79 -2.22
CA VAL A 302 -12.49 19.84 -1.00
C VAL A 302 -11.33 18.86 -1.12
N LEU A 303 -10.10 19.38 -1.09
CA LEU A 303 -8.84 18.66 -1.34
C LEU A 303 -8.29 17.94 -0.09
N GLY A 304 -9.16 17.57 0.85
CA GLY A 304 -8.79 16.85 2.06
C GLY A 304 -8.33 17.71 3.23
N ASP A 305 -7.91 17.00 4.28
CA ASP A 305 -7.68 17.52 5.63
C ASP A 305 -8.89 18.31 6.14
N THR A 306 -10.04 17.63 6.09
CA THR A 306 -11.28 18.11 6.70
C THR A 306 -11.13 18.19 8.21
N ILE A 307 -10.44 17.20 8.79
CA ILE A 307 -10.07 17.12 10.19
C ILE A 307 -8.58 17.42 10.41
N GLY A 308 -8.16 17.48 11.67
CA GLY A 308 -6.78 17.79 12.07
C GLY A 308 -6.67 19.22 12.59
N TYR A 309 -5.70 19.47 13.48
CA TYR A 309 -5.37 20.74 14.16
C TYR A 309 -6.46 21.56 14.89
N GLY A 310 -7.66 21.73 14.34
CA GLY A 310 -8.74 22.53 14.91
C GLY A 310 -9.72 21.73 15.78
N PRO A 311 -10.59 22.42 16.54
CA PRO A 311 -11.43 21.82 17.57
C PRO A 311 -12.84 21.40 17.11
N HIS A 312 -13.19 21.53 15.82
CA HIS A 312 -14.57 21.33 15.33
C HIS A 312 -14.70 20.26 14.22
N PRO A 313 -14.16 19.03 14.38
CA PRO A 313 -14.16 18.06 13.29
C PRO A 313 -15.58 17.59 12.93
N VAL A 314 -16.48 17.45 13.92
CA VAL A 314 -17.86 17.01 13.70
C VAL A 314 -18.65 18.05 12.91
N GLU A 315 -18.54 19.32 13.29
CA GLU A 315 -19.24 20.43 12.64
C GLU A 315 -18.79 20.59 11.19
N CYS A 316 -17.48 20.53 10.92
CA CYS A 316 -16.95 20.60 9.56
C CYS A 316 -17.47 19.45 8.69
N ILE A 317 -17.40 18.21 9.17
CA ILE A 317 -17.89 17.03 8.42
C ILE A 317 -19.38 17.17 8.11
N ARG A 318 -20.21 17.53 9.09
CA ARG A 318 -21.66 17.64 8.91
C ARG A 318 -22.04 18.74 7.91
N GLU A 319 -21.33 19.86 7.90
CA GLU A 319 -21.60 20.93 6.95
C GLU A 319 -21.17 20.57 5.53
N LEU A 320 -20.04 19.88 5.36
CA LEU A 320 -19.65 19.34 4.04
C LEU A 320 -20.62 18.27 3.55
N GLN A 321 -21.11 17.40 4.43
CA GLN A 321 -22.15 16.41 4.10
C GLN A 321 -23.44 17.09 3.63
N LYS A 322 -23.86 18.16 4.32
CA LYS A 322 -25.06 18.95 3.99
C LYS A 322 -24.92 19.69 2.66
N ARG A 323 -23.76 20.31 2.41
CA ARG A 323 -23.43 20.98 1.15
C ARG A 323 -23.27 20.01 -0.02
N ASN A 324 -23.00 18.72 0.26
CA ASN A 324 -22.80 17.67 -0.73
C ASN A 324 -21.69 18.01 -1.74
N PHE A 325 -20.61 18.61 -1.25
CA PHE A 325 -19.43 18.94 -2.05
C PHE A 325 -18.62 17.69 -2.37
N LEU A 326 -17.98 17.68 -3.55
CA LEU A 326 -17.00 16.66 -3.90
C LEU A 326 -15.82 16.79 -2.94
N THR A 327 -15.49 15.73 -2.21
CA THR A 327 -14.43 15.76 -1.21
C THR A 327 -13.50 14.57 -1.42
N ILE A 328 -12.19 14.80 -1.39
CA ILE A 328 -11.16 13.76 -1.33
C ILE A 328 -10.54 13.76 0.07
N ARG A 329 -9.86 12.68 0.46
CA ARG A 329 -9.12 12.61 1.74
C ARG A 329 -7.85 13.43 1.69
N GLY A 330 -7.46 13.95 2.85
CA GLY A 330 -6.08 14.37 3.12
C GLY A 330 -5.34 13.39 4.02
N ASN A 331 -4.10 13.71 4.39
CA ASN A 331 -3.30 12.81 5.21
C ASN A 331 -3.83 12.68 6.64
N HIS A 332 -4.44 13.73 7.21
CA HIS A 332 -5.08 13.67 8.54
C HIS A 332 -6.36 12.85 8.49
N ASP A 333 -7.21 13.06 7.48
CA ASP A 333 -8.43 12.26 7.27
C ASP A 333 -8.06 10.78 7.11
N HIS A 334 -7.04 10.51 6.29
CA HIS A 334 -6.52 9.17 6.02
C HIS A 334 -6.01 8.51 7.30
N ALA A 335 -5.13 9.17 8.06
CA ALA A 335 -4.57 8.64 9.30
C ALA A 335 -5.63 8.36 10.37
N LEU A 336 -6.71 9.14 10.43
CA LEU A 336 -7.79 8.85 11.37
C LEU A 336 -8.53 7.56 11.01
N VAL A 337 -8.82 7.34 9.72
CA VAL A 337 -9.61 6.17 9.28
C VAL A 337 -8.77 4.89 9.17
N THR A 338 -7.48 4.99 8.86
CA THR A 338 -6.57 3.82 8.74
C THR A 338 -5.80 3.52 10.02
N GLY A 339 -5.92 4.38 11.04
CA GLY A 339 -5.11 4.30 12.25
C GLY A 339 -3.87 5.19 12.19
N ILE A 340 -3.56 5.80 13.34
CA ILE A 340 -2.58 6.89 13.45
C ILE A 340 -1.16 6.30 13.42
N PRO A 341 -0.35 6.57 12.38
CA PRO A 341 0.98 5.96 12.22
C PRO A 341 1.93 6.29 13.37
N ALA A 342 2.82 5.34 13.70
CA ALA A 342 3.83 5.53 14.75
C ALA A 342 4.87 6.62 14.43
N ARG A 343 5.08 6.97 13.15
CA ARG A 343 6.02 7.98 12.68
C ARG A 343 5.37 8.81 11.56
N GLY A 344 5.90 10.01 11.28
CA GLY A 344 5.46 10.87 10.17
C GLY A 344 4.48 11.97 10.54
N PHE A 345 3.90 11.93 11.74
CA PHE A 345 3.13 13.04 12.31
C PHE A 345 3.95 13.78 13.39
N SER A 346 3.73 15.08 13.50
CA SER A 346 4.21 15.84 14.67
C SER A 346 3.49 15.35 15.94
N SER A 347 4.12 15.55 17.10
CA SER A 347 3.49 15.20 18.39
C SER A 347 2.13 15.89 18.57
N THR A 348 2.00 17.14 18.12
CA THR A 348 0.74 17.88 18.15
C THR A 348 -0.28 17.36 17.15
N GLY A 349 0.15 17.00 15.93
CA GLY A 349 -0.73 16.40 14.92
C GLY A 349 -1.30 15.06 15.38
N ARG A 350 -0.44 14.22 15.98
CA ARG A 350 -0.84 12.95 16.58
C ARG A 350 -1.83 13.14 17.72
N TRP A 351 -1.55 14.05 18.65
CA TRP A 351 -2.46 14.35 19.76
C TRP A 351 -3.84 14.77 19.26
N VAL A 352 -3.92 15.63 18.24
CA VAL A 352 -5.22 16.08 17.70
C VAL A 352 -5.98 14.94 17.04
N LEU A 353 -5.31 14.05 16.31
CA LEU A 353 -5.96 12.88 15.73
C LEU A 353 -6.48 11.93 16.83
N GLU A 354 -5.67 11.67 17.87
CA GLU A 354 -6.07 10.87 19.04
C GLU A 354 -7.24 11.52 19.80
N TRP A 355 -7.28 12.85 19.92
CA TRP A 355 -8.42 13.56 20.49
C TRP A 355 -9.66 13.47 19.59
N SER A 356 -9.48 13.65 18.28
CA SER A 356 -10.59 13.63 17.31
C SER A 356 -11.30 12.28 17.27
N THR A 357 -10.57 11.16 17.39
CA THR A 357 -11.19 9.82 17.45
C THR A 357 -12.11 9.63 18.65
N THR A 358 -11.92 10.38 19.74
CA THR A 358 -12.78 10.29 20.93
C THR A 358 -14.13 11.00 20.78
N ILE A 359 -14.25 11.92 19.81
CA ILE A 359 -15.44 12.77 19.65
C ILE A 359 -16.20 12.51 18.34
N LEU A 360 -15.58 11.86 17.36
CA LEU A 360 -16.27 11.51 16.11
C LEU A 360 -17.30 10.40 16.36
N GLY A 361 -18.52 10.62 15.88
CA GLY A 361 -19.56 9.61 15.85
C GLY A 361 -19.39 8.65 14.67
N LYS A 362 -20.22 7.61 14.66
CA LYS A 362 -20.24 6.59 13.59
C LYS A 362 -20.48 7.21 12.22
N SER A 363 -21.42 8.14 12.10
CA SER A 363 -21.79 8.77 10.83
C SER A 363 -20.66 9.61 10.24
N GLU A 364 -19.91 10.31 11.09
CA GLU A 364 -18.78 11.14 10.65
C GLU A 364 -17.59 10.26 10.25
N TYR A 365 -17.32 9.21 11.02
CA TYR A 365 -16.27 8.24 10.71
C TYR A 365 -16.53 7.50 9.39
N GLU A 366 -17.75 6.96 9.19
CA GLU A 366 -18.14 6.28 7.94
C GLU A 366 -18.01 7.20 6.73
N TRP A 367 -18.34 8.49 6.87
CA TRP A 367 -18.16 9.45 5.79
C TRP A 367 -16.70 9.65 5.41
N LEU A 368 -15.79 9.77 6.38
CA LEU A 368 -14.34 9.87 6.11
C LEU A 368 -13.79 8.62 5.42
N VAL A 369 -14.30 7.42 5.78
CA VAL A 369 -13.91 6.15 5.14
C VAL A 369 -14.27 6.14 3.66
N ASP A 370 -15.44 6.68 3.32
CA ASP A 370 -16.00 6.68 1.96
C ASP A 370 -15.34 7.68 1.00
N LEU A 371 -14.56 8.63 1.52
CA LEU A 371 -13.89 9.62 0.70
C LEU A 371 -12.81 8.98 -0.21
N PRO A 372 -12.77 9.31 -1.51
CA PRO A 372 -11.69 8.88 -2.40
C PRO A 372 -10.36 9.56 -2.05
N SER A 373 -9.24 8.98 -2.47
CA SER A 373 -7.89 9.55 -2.27
C SER A 373 -7.54 10.63 -3.30
N CYS A 374 -8.17 10.60 -4.48
CA CYS A 374 -7.98 11.56 -5.55
C CYS A 374 -9.25 11.63 -6.41
N HIS A 375 -9.32 12.62 -7.30
CA HIS A 375 -10.40 12.74 -8.28
C HIS A 375 -9.84 13.27 -9.61
N GLN A 376 -10.34 12.76 -10.73
CA GLN A 376 -9.97 13.24 -12.06
C GLN A 376 -11.22 13.45 -12.91
N GLN A 377 -11.30 14.60 -13.55
CA GLN A 377 -12.45 14.98 -14.38
C GLN A 377 -12.06 16.06 -15.39
N ASP A 378 -12.60 16.01 -16.61
CA ASP A 378 -12.59 17.11 -17.60
C ASP A 378 -11.24 17.85 -17.76
N GLY A 379 -10.12 17.12 -17.77
CA GLY A 379 -8.78 17.69 -17.95
C GLY A 379 -8.15 18.29 -16.68
N TRP A 380 -8.76 18.09 -15.52
CA TRP A 380 -8.16 18.41 -14.23
C TRP A 380 -8.06 17.19 -13.31
N PHE A 381 -7.06 17.21 -12.43
CA PHE A 381 -6.76 16.18 -11.44
C PHE A 381 -6.70 16.83 -10.05
N ALA A 382 -7.22 16.16 -9.04
CA ALA A 382 -7.24 16.63 -7.68
C ALA A 382 -6.64 15.59 -6.74
N VAL A 383 -5.65 16.03 -5.97
CA VAL A 383 -4.95 15.26 -4.94
C VAL A 383 -4.77 16.12 -3.71
N HIS A 384 -4.53 15.51 -2.55
CA HIS A 384 -4.22 16.29 -1.35
C HIS A 384 -2.77 16.76 -1.36
N GLY A 385 -1.82 15.82 -1.49
CA GLY A 385 -0.38 16.06 -1.49
C GLY A 385 0.15 16.43 -2.88
N ALA A 386 0.92 15.53 -3.50
CA ALA A 386 1.54 15.76 -4.80
C ALA A 386 1.07 14.73 -5.85
N PRO A 387 0.88 15.12 -7.13
CA PRO A 387 0.38 14.20 -8.14
C PRO A 387 1.33 13.03 -8.46
N GLN A 388 2.64 13.21 -8.31
CA GLN A 388 3.62 12.13 -8.51
C GLN A 388 3.69 11.14 -7.33
N ASP A 389 3.16 11.51 -6.16
CA ASP A 389 3.16 10.65 -4.98
C ASP A 389 2.19 9.49 -5.16
N LYS A 390 2.71 8.27 -5.09
CA LYS A 390 1.90 7.05 -5.22
C LYS A 390 0.79 6.95 -4.16
N THR A 391 0.94 7.64 -3.04
CA THR A 391 -0.06 7.70 -1.97
C THR A 391 -0.99 8.91 -2.08
N PHE A 392 -0.66 9.91 -2.90
CA PHE A 392 -1.36 11.20 -3.03
C PHE A 392 -1.49 12.05 -1.76
N PHE A 393 -0.84 11.69 -0.65
CA PHE A 393 -1.05 12.34 0.65
C PHE A 393 0.22 12.93 1.29
N ASN A 394 1.39 12.37 1.02
CA ASN A 394 2.56 12.55 1.89
C ASN A 394 3.64 13.45 1.29
N ALA A 395 3.69 13.57 -0.04
CA ALA A 395 4.62 14.47 -0.69
C ALA A 395 4.06 15.89 -0.78
N TYR A 396 4.97 16.86 -0.71
CA TYR A 396 4.67 18.27 -0.85
C TYR A 396 5.11 18.80 -2.21
N VAL A 397 4.34 19.71 -2.78
CA VAL A 397 4.72 20.50 -3.95
C VAL A 397 5.24 21.86 -3.48
N TYR A 398 6.56 22.03 -3.50
CA TYR A 398 7.26 23.25 -3.11
C TYR A 398 8.19 23.70 -4.25
N GLN A 399 8.89 24.82 -4.03
CA GLN A 399 9.85 25.38 -4.98
C GLN A 399 10.90 24.37 -5.48
N LEU A 400 11.29 23.41 -4.65
CA LEU A 400 12.31 22.41 -5.01
C LEU A 400 11.72 21.16 -5.68
N THR A 401 10.40 20.98 -5.67
CA THR A 401 9.74 19.74 -6.13
C THR A 401 8.68 19.97 -7.21
N TYR A 402 8.33 21.23 -7.52
CA TYR A 402 7.24 21.52 -8.46
C TYR A 402 7.57 21.07 -9.89
N GLU A 403 8.82 21.14 -10.33
CA GLU A 403 9.23 20.75 -11.70
C GLU A 403 9.03 19.25 -11.99
N GLU A 404 9.34 18.40 -11.03
CA GLU A 404 9.07 16.95 -11.12
C GLU A 404 7.57 16.67 -11.19
N ASN A 405 6.77 17.41 -10.40
CA ASN A 405 5.32 17.30 -10.43
C ASN A 405 4.72 17.80 -11.75
N LEU A 406 5.25 18.89 -12.32
CA LEU A 406 4.86 19.37 -13.65
C LEU A 406 5.21 18.35 -14.72
N SER A 407 6.39 17.74 -14.66
CA SER A 407 6.79 16.67 -15.58
C SER A 407 5.79 15.51 -15.55
N TYR A 408 5.35 15.09 -14.35
CA TYR A 408 4.29 14.09 -14.21
C TYR A 408 2.98 14.51 -14.88
N LEU A 409 2.55 15.77 -14.75
CA LEU A 409 1.34 16.26 -15.43
C LEU A 409 1.49 16.21 -16.95
N VAL A 410 2.65 16.60 -17.48
CA VAL A 410 2.96 16.57 -18.92
C VAL A 410 2.92 15.14 -19.45
N GLU A 411 3.60 14.21 -18.79
CA GLU A 411 3.65 12.80 -19.17
C GLU A 411 2.27 12.13 -19.18
N ASN A 412 1.36 12.59 -18.32
CA ASN A 412 0.01 12.04 -18.19
C ASN A 412 -1.08 12.89 -18.88
N ALA A 413 -0.69 13.93 -19.64
CA ALA A 413 -1.60 14.85 -20.31
C ALA A 413 -2.69 15.43 -19.38
N ILE A 414 -2.28 15.97 -18.23
CA ILE A 414 -3.15 16.56 -17.20
C ILE A 414 -2.99 18.08 -17.18
N PRO A 415 -3.86 18.86 -17.86
CA PRO A 415 -3.72 20.32 -17.94
C PRO A 415 -3.68 21.06 -16.60
N VAL A 416 -4.47 20.64 -15.61
CA VAL A 416 -4.52 21.32 -14.31
C VAL A 416 -4.54 20.30 -13.19
N CYS A 417 -3.68 20.45 -12.21
CA CYS A 417 -3.72 19.70 -10.97
C CYS A 417 -4.02 20.62 -9.79
N LEU A 418 -5.13 20.36 -9.10
CA LEU A 418 -5.53 21.02 -7.87
C LEU A 418 -4.93 20.23 -6.70
N TYR A 419 -4.18 20.90 -5.83
CA TYR A 419 -3.52 20.25 -4.68
C TYR A 419 -3.61 21.09 -3.40
N GLY A 420 -3.42 20.46 -2.23
CA GLY A 420 -3.45 21.11 -0.91
C GLY A 420 -2.14 20.88 -0.15
N HIS A 421 -2.25 20.51 1.14
CA HIS A 421 -1.20 19.98 2.03
C HIS A 421 -0.08 20.96 2.42
N THR A 422 0.34 21.83 1.49
CA THR A 422 1.32 22.88 1.74
C THR A 422 0.76 24.02 2.57
N HIS A 423 -0.55 24.27 2.46
CA HIS A 423 -1.27 25.42 3.00
C HIS A 423 -0.74 26.78 2.49
N ILE A 424 -0.13 26.80 1.30
CA ILE A 424 0.42 28.01 0.67
C ILE A 424 -0.33 28.22 -0.65
N GLN A 425 -1.16 29.26 -0.68
CA GLN A 425 -1.94 29.63 -1.86
C GLN A 425 -1.06 30.07 -3.02
N GLY A 426 -1.36 29.58 -4.23
CA GLY A 426 -0.75 30.05 -5.47
C GLY A 426 -0.65 28.97 -6.57
N VAL A 427 0.12 29.28 -7.61
CA VAL A 427 0.24 28.44 -8.82
C VAL A 427 1.69 28.22 -9.21
N TYR A 428 2.02 26.99 -9.62
CA TYR A 428 3.25 26.65 -10.30
C TYR A 428 2.97 26.22 -11.75
N TYR A 429 3.83 26.64 -12.68
CA TYR A 429 3.79 26.24 -14.09
C TYR A 429 5.17 26.37 -14.75
N SER A 430 5.32 25.88 -15.98
CA SER A 430 6.62 25.94 -16.67
C SER A 430 7.06 27.38 -16.90
N GLY A 431 8.19 27.79 -16.32
CA GLY A 431 8.78 29.12 -16.50
C GLY A 431 8.53 30.11 -15.35
N CYS A 432 7.71 29.77 -14.34
CA CYS A 432 7.55 30.60 -13.16
C CYS A 432 8.81 30.59 -12.28
N GLN A 433 9.22 31.74 -11.72
CA GLN A 433 10.38 31.86 -10.82
C GLN A 433 9.98 31.69 -9.34
N GLY A 434 9.05 30.80 -9.04
CA GLY A 434 8.38 30.82 -7.74
C GLY A 434 6.97 30.31 -7.81
N ILE A 435 6.34 30.13 -6.65
CA ILE A 435 4.89 30.07 -6.60
C ILE A 435 4.33 31.45 -6.94
N GLU A 436 3.42 31.53 -7.90
CA GLU A 436 2.71 32.76 -8.23
C GLU A 436 1.49 32.94 -7.33
N THR A 437 1.39 34.10 -6.68
CA THR A 437 0.35 34.37 -5.66
C THR A 437 -0.53 35.56 -6.03
N LEU A 438 -0.89 35.67 -7.32
CA LEU A 438 -1.80 36.71 -7.80
C LEU A 438 -3.24 36.43 -7.33
N ASN A 439 -4.07 37.47 -7.21
CA ASN A 439 -5.50 37.31 -6.86
C ASN A 439 -6.29 36.63 -7.99
N GLU A 440 -5.83 36.76 -9.23
CA GLU A 440 -6.44 36.16 -10.41
C GLU A 440 -5.33 35.80 -11.39
N LEU A 441 -5.41 34.61 -11.98
CA LEU A 441 -4.44 34.12 -12.96
C LEU A 441 -5.17 33.39 -14.10
N ARG A 442 -4.90 33.85 -15.33
CA ARG A 442 -5.30 33.16 -16.55
C ARG A 442 -4.37 31.99 -16.82
N LEU A 443 -4.94 30.84 -17.15
CA LEU A 443 -4.23 29.59 -17.40
C LEU A 443 -4.00 29.39 -18.91
N ASP A 444 -3.42 30.41 -19.57
CA ASP A 444 -3.14 30.45 -21.01
C ASP A 444 -1.64 30.50 -21.36
N GLU A 445 -0.75 30.82 -20.41
CA GLU A 445 0.70 30.90 -20.65
C GLU A 445 1.35 29.56 -21.05
N THR A 446 0.88 28.47 -20.44
CA THR A 446 1.34 27.11 -20.67
C THR A 446 0.19 26.11 -20.70
N SER A 447 0.50 24.84 -20.95
CA SER A 447 -0.50 23.76 -21.00
C SER A 447 -0.76 23.08 -19.65
N HIS A 448 0.13 23.21 -18.65
CA HIS A 448 0.10 22.41 -17.41
C HIS A 448 0.34 23.29 -16.17
N TYR A 449 -0.56 23.19 -15.17
CA TYR A 449 -0.53 23.99 -13.95
C TYR A 449 -0.72 23.15 -12.69
N LEU A 450 0.00 23.48 -11.63
CA LEU A 450 -0.24 22.99 -10.27
C LEU A 450 -0.84 24.15 -9.46
N VAL A 451 -2.05 24.00 -8.95
CA VAL A 451 -2.80 25.07 -8.27
C VAL A 451 -3.09 24.66 -6.83
N CYS A 452 -2.64 25.48 -5.87
CA CYS A 452 -2.98 25.34 -4.46
C CYS A 452 -3.93 26.46 -4.03
N PRO A 453 -5.13 26.15 -3.52
CA PRO A 453 -6.09 27.17 -3.09
C PRO A 453 -5.67 27.88 -1.79
N GLY A 454 -4.62 27.39 -1.11
CA GLY A 454 -4.25 27.79 0.24
C GLY A 454 -4.85 26.84 1.27
N SER A 455 -5.10 27.35 2.47
CA SER A 455 -5.77 26.60 3.52
C SER A 455 -6.93 27.39 4.11
N VAL A 456 -8.09 26.72 4.23
CA VAL A 456 -9.26 27.30 4.89
C VAL A 456 -8.99 27.47 6.39
N GLY A 457 -8.44 26.45 7.04
CA GLY A 457 -8.36 26.39 8.50
C GLY A 457 -7.02 26.77 9.13
N GLN A 458 -5.91 26.66 8.40
CA GLN A 458 -4.56 26.88 8.92
C GLN A 458 -3.57 27.37 7.83
N PRO A 459 -3.73 28.57 7.26
CA PRO A 459 -2.75 29.12 6.31
C PRO A 459 -1.32 29.16 6.88
N ARG A 460 -0.31 28.92 6.03
CA ARG A 460 1.12 28.85 6.44
C ARG A 460 2.02 29.90 5.78
N ASN A 461 1.42 30.94 5.22
CA ASN A 461 2.11 32.02 4.51
C ASN A 461 2.31 33.28 5.37
N LYS A 462 2.23 33.15 6.71
CA LYS A 462 2.33 34.24 7.69
C LYS A 462 1.19 35.28 7.61
N LYS A 463 0.09 34.93 6.94
CA LYS A 463 -1.14 35.73 6.88
C LYS A 463 -2.27 34.96 7.56
N ILE A 464 -3.11 35.68 8.28
CA ILE A 464 -4.33 35.13 8.90
C ILE A 464 -5.52 35.30 7.94
N GLY A 465 -6.58 34.54 8.15
CA GLY A 465 -7.79 34.53 7.31
C GLY A 465 -7.90 33.23 6.51
N ALA A 466 -9.12 32.81 6.20
CA ALA A 466 -9.38 31.58 5.47
C ALA A 466 -9.11 31.77 3.97
N GLU A 467 -8.40 30.85 3.36
CA GLU A 467 -8.03 30.90 1.93
C GLU A 467 -8.77 29.85 1.11
N PHE A 468 -9.20 30.24 -0.08
CA PHE A 468 -9.79 29.34 -1.08
C PHE A 468 -9.60 29.90 -2.49
N ALA A 469 -9.98 29.13 -3.50
CA ALA A 469 -9.99 29.59 -4.88
C ALA A 469 -11.31 29.27 -5.60
N ILE A 470 -11.61 30.00 -6.67
CA ILE A 470 -12.65 29.69 -7.65
C ILE A 470 -11.97 29.33 -8.96
N PHE A 471 -12.24 28.14 -9.47
CA PHE A 471 -11.74 27.68 -10.75
C PHE A 471 -12.84 27.75 -11.81
N ASP A 472 -12.58 28.54 -12.86
CA ASP A 472 -13.42 28.69 -14.04
C ASP A 472 -12.76 28.00 -15.23
N GLN A 473 -13.22 26.80 -15.56
CA GLN A 473 -12.71 25.99 -16.66
C GLN A 473 -13.01 26.61 -18.03
N GLU A 474 -14.15 27.29 -18.18
CA GLU A 474 -14.57 27.88 -19.46
C GLU A 474 -13.68 29.07 -19.82
N ARG A 475 -13.42 29.94 -18.83
CA ARG A 475 -12.52 31.09 -18.98
C ARG A 475 -11.05 30.72 -18.78
N ARG A 476 -10.76 29.49 -18.38
CA ARG A 476 -9.43 28.99 -17.98
C ARG A 476 -8.76 29.94 -16.99
N ASN A 477 -9.42 30.18 -15.87
CA ASN A 477 -9.02 31.21 -14.91
C ASN A 477 -9.17 30.70 -13.47
N ILE A 478 -8.22 31.08 -12.61
CA ILE A 478 -8.29 30.82 -11.17
C ILE A 478 -8.33 32.16 -10.42
N GLN A 479 -9.27 32.31 -9.51
CA GLN A 479 -9.39 33.48 -8.63
C GLN A 479 -9.17 33.05 -7.19
N PHE A 480 -8.27 33.72 -6.49
CA PHE A 480 -7.88 33.43 -5.12
C PHE A 480 -8.53 34.41 -4.15
N TYR A 481 -9.05 33.87 -3.06
CA TYR A 481 -9.72 34.62 -2.02
C TYR A 481 -9.04 34.40 -0.67
N ARG A 482 -9.04 35.45 0.15
CA ARG A 482 -8.79 35.38 1.58
C ARG A 482 -9.88 36.15 2.31
N VAL A 483 -10.51 35.52 3.29
CA VAL A 483 -11.60 36.11 4.09
C VAL A 483 -11.29 36.04 5.59
N ASP A 484 -11.54 37.12 6.30
CA ASP A 484 -11.39 37.15 7.76
C ASP A 484 -12.54 36.40 8.42
N TYR A 485 -12.24 35.59 9.43
CA TYR A 485 -13.21 34.85 10.23
C TYR A 485 -12.98 35.13 11.73
N ASP A 486 -13.93 34.71 12.57
CA ASP A 486 -13.82 34.84 14.04
C ASP A 486 -12.77 33.87 14.60
N LEU A 487 -11.51 34.27 14.51
CA LEU A 487 -10.34 33.55 15.00
C LEU A 487 -10.40 33.31 16.51
N GLU A 488 -10.86 34.30 17.27
CA GLU A 488 -10.89 34.23 18.73
C GLU A 488 -11.91 33.19 19.23
N ARG A 489 -13.00 32.97 18.48
CA ARG A 489 -13.91 31.85 18.76
C ARG A 489 -13.22 30.50 18.64
N THR A 490 -12.47 30.26 17.56
CA THR A 490 -11.70 28.99 17.40
C THR A 490 -10.70 28.83 18.53
N ILE A 491 -9.97 29.89 18.89
CA ILE A 491 -8.98 29.86 19.96
C ILE A 491 -9.62 29.57 21.33
N LYS A 492 -10.77 30.18 21.62
CA LYS A 492 -11.51 29.94 22.87
C LYS A 492 -11.91 28.47 23.01
N ASP A 493 -12.36 27.84 21.92
CA ASP A 493 -12.72 26.42 21.92
C ASP A 493 -11.48 25.53 22.03
N MET A 494 -10.36 25.90 21.39
CA MET A 494 -9.07 25.21 21.57
C MET A 494 -8.61 25.21 23.04
N TYR A 495 -8.74 26.34 23.75
CA TYR A 495 -8.46 26.38 25.20
C TYR A 495 -9.42 25.51 26.00
N ARG A 496 -10.72 25.53 25.67
CA ARG A 496 -11.75 24.74 26.35
C ARG A 496 -11.49 23.24 26.24
N TYR A 497 -10.97 22.78 25.10
CA TYR A 497 -10.65 21.37 24.85
C TYR A 497 -9.18 21.04 25.11
N GLU A 498 -8.44 21.93 25.80
CA GLU A 498 -7.06 21.70 26.24
C GLU A 498 -6.08 21.40 25.10
N PHE A 499 -6.27 22.02 23.94
CA PHE A 499 -5.36 21.85 22.80
C PHE A 499 -3.94 22.32 23.12
N PRO A 500 -2.90 21.67 22.56
CA PRO A 500 -1.52 22.10 22.72
C PRO A 500 -1.32 23.59 22.39
N PRO A 501 -0.70 24.40 23.28
CA PRO A 501 -0.51 25.84 23.07
C PRO A 501 0.22 26.20 21.77
N GLN A 502 1.05 25.29 21.24
CA GLN A 502 1.74 25.45 19.97
C GLN A 502 0.77 25.61 18.80
N LEU A 503 -0.36 24.90 18.81
CA LEU A 503 -1.38 24.99 17.75
C LEU A 503 -2.13 26.32 17.79
N ILE A 504 -2.43 26.82 18.99
CA ILE A 504 -3.05 28.13 19.19
C ILE A 504 -2.13 29.25 18.68
N ASN A 505 -0.85 29.19 19.05
CA ASN A 505 0.16 30.16 18.60
C ASN A 505 0.38 30.11 17.09
N ARG A 506 0.32 28.91 16.50
CA ARG A 506 0.43 28.69 15.06
C ARG A 506 -0.70 29.40 14.31
N LEU A 507 -1.95 29.21 14.77
CA LEU A 507 -3.12 29.83 14.18
C LEU A 507 -3.08 31.37 14.24
N ARG A 508 -2.65 31.94 15.38
CA ARG A 508 -2.46 33.40 15.54
C ARG A 508 -1.43 34.01 14.60
N LYS A 509 -0.46 33.22 14.13
CA LYS A 509 0.66 33.69 13.30
C LYS A 509 0.54 33.32 11.83
N GLY A 510 -0.45 32.50 11.44
CA GLY A 510 -0.54 31.92 10.09
C GLY A 510 0.71 31.10 9.72
N GLN A 511 1.17 30.24 10.65
CA GLN A 511 2.37 29.41 10.50
C GLN A 511 2.05 27.94 10.29
#